data_AF-A0A7C6D9R7-F1
#
_entry.id   AF-A0A7C6D9R7-F1
#
_cell.length_a   1.000
_cell.length_b   1.000
_cell.length_c   1.000
_cell.angle_alpha   90.00
_cell.angle_beta   90.00
_cell.angle_gamma   90.00
#
_symmetry.space_group_name_H-M   'P 1'
#
loop_
_entity.id
_entity.type
_entity.pdbx_description
1 polymer ?
#
loop_
_entity_poly.entity_id
_entity_poly.type
_entity_poly.pdbx_seq_one_letter_code
_entity_poly.pdbx_strand_id
1 'polypeptide(L)'
;MIYSHEVKMMCPVARGVNNGAAPIPEEAKWVKVKEVKDISGFTHGIGWCAPQQGACKLTLNVKEGIIQEALIETIGCSGMTHSAAMASEILPGKTILEALNTDLVCDAINTAMRELFLQIVYGRTQSAFSEDGLPIGAGLEDLGKGLRSQVGTMYGTLEKGPRYLEMAEGYVTGIALDENDEIIGYQFVSLGKMMDFIKKGDDANTALNKAKGQYGRVDDAVKIIDPRHE
;
A
#
# COMPACT_ATOMS: atom_id res chain seq x y z
N MET A 1 -17.71 -33.72 -20.59
CA MET A 1 -17.55 -34.34 -19.26
C MET A 1 -17.65 -35.85 -19.43
N ILE A 2 -16.74 -36.63 -18.85
CA ILE A 2 -16.72 -38.10 -18.98
C ILE A 2 -17.00 -38.68 -17.59
N TYR A 3 -18.09 -39.46 -17.46
CA TYR A 3 -18.43 -40.13 -16.22
C TYR A 3 -17.78 -41.51 -16.14
N SER A 4 -17.31 -41.89 -14.94
CA SER A 4 -16.80 -43.24 -14.68
C SER A 4 -17.89 -44.29 -14.85
N HIS A 5 -17.50 -45.57 -14.96
CA HIS A 5 -18.46 -46.67 -15.09
C HIS A 5 -19.43 -46.72 -13.89
N GLU A 6 -18.91 -46.53 -12.69
CA GLU A 6 -19.66 -46.57 -11.43
C GLU A 6 -20.72 -45.46 -11.39
N VAL A 7 -20.37 -44.22 -11.79
CA VAL A 7 -21.32 -43.09 -11.80
C VAL A 7 -22.44 -43.31 -12.82
N LYS A 8 -22.16 -43.96 -13.97
CA LYS A 8 -23.19 -44.28 -14.97
C LYS A 8 -24.23 -45.29 -14.48
N MET A 9 -23.86 -46.14 -13.52
CA MET A 9 -24.75 -47.17 -12.96
C MET A 9 -25.59 -46.65 -11.79
N MET A 10 -25.34 -45.43 -11.30
CA MET A 10 -26.12 -44.83 -10.21
C MET A 10 -27.46 -44.30 -10.73
N CYS A 11 -28.51 -44.44 -9.92
CA CYS A 11 -29.80 -43.79 -10.19
C CYS A 11 -29.68 -42.26 -9.98
N PRO A 12 -30.31 -41.42 -10.82
CA PRO A 12 -30.31 -39.97 -10.62
C PRO A 12 -31.00 -39.58 -9.31
N VAL A 13 -30.38 -38.68 -8.54
CA VAL A 13 -31.00 -38.04 -7.37
C VAL A 13 -31.25 -36.57 -7.68
N ALA A 14 -32.50 -36.12 -7.61
CA ALA A 14 -32.86 -34.74 -7.88
C ALA A 14 -32.42 -33.81 -6.74
N ARG A 15 -31.85 -32.65 -7.08
CA ARG A 15 -31.61 -31.57 -6.11
C ARG A 15 -32.94 -30.86 -5.82
N GLY A 16 -33.15 -30.50 -4.55
CA GLY A 16 -34.19 -29.53 -4.16
C GLY A 16 -33.84 -28.11 -4.57
N VAL A 17 -33.86 -27.15 -3.63
CA VAL A 17 -33.58 -25.74 -3.93
C VAL A 17 -32.12 -25.53 -4.38
N ASN A 18 -31.93 -24.73 -5.44
CA ASN A 18 -30.61 -24.31 -5.91
C ASN A 18 -30.18 -22.98 -5.28
N ASN A 19 -29.49 -23.07 -4.13
CA ASN A 19 -28.78 -21.94 -3.54
C ASN A 19 -27.52 -21.68 -4.39
N GLY A 20 -27.57 -20.65 -5.24
CA GLY A 20 -26.40 -20.18 -5.99
C GLY A 20 -25.36 -19.52 -5.09
N ALA A 21 -24.41 -18.78 -5.67
CA ALA A 21 -23.43 -18.02 -4.90
C ALA A 21 -24.12 -16.98 -3.99
N ALA A 22 -23.59 -16.82 -2.78
CA ALA A 22 -23.92 -15.68 -1.93
C ALA A 22 -23.40 -14.41 -2.61
N PRO A 23 -24.19 -13.32 -2.66
CA PRO A 23 -23.70 -12.07 -3.23
C PRO A 23 -22.67 -11.44 -2.31
N ILE A 24 -21.69 -10.76 -2.90
CA ILE A 24 -20.72 -9.92 -2.20
C ILE A 24 -21.01 -8.43 -2.50
N PRO A 25 -20.68 -7.51 -1.58
CA PRO A 25 -20.77 -6.09 -1.87
C PRO A 25 -19.58 -5.64 -2.73
N GLU A 26 -19.87 -4.94 -3.82
CA GLU A 26 -18.86 -4.27 -4.66
C GLU A 26 -19.54 -3.13 -5.42
N GLU A 27 -18.86 -1.99 -5.57
CA GLU A 27 -19.33 -0.83 -6.36
C GLU A 27 -20.80 -0.42 -6.08
N ALA A 28 -21.18 -0.39 -4.80
CA ALA A 28 -22.54 -0.13 -4.30
C ALA A 28 -23.62 -1.14 -4.76
N LYS A 29 -23.21 -2.33 -5.21
CA LYS A 29 -24.07 -3.43 -5.69
C LYS A 29 -23.84 -4.70 -4.87
N TRP A 30 -24.81 -5.61 -4.93
CA TRP A 30 -24.71 -6.97 -4.39
C TRP A 30 -24.57 -7.96 -5.54
N VAL A 31 -23.34 -8.37 -5.83
CA VAL A 31 -23.01 -9.14 -7.03
C VAL A 31 -22.77 -10.60 -6.68
N LYS A 32 -23.40 -11.51 -7.43
CA LYS A 32 -23.17 -12.95 -7.32
C LYS A 32 -22.03 -13.34 -8.25
N VAL A 33 -20.81 -13.32 -7.71
CA VAL A 33 -19.61 -13.69 -8.47
C VAL A 33 -19.68 -15.14 -8.92
N LYS A 34 -19.62 -15.37 -10.23
CA LYS A 34 -19.52 -16.69 -10.87
C LYS A 34 -18.38 -16.75 -11.87
N GLU A 35 -18.12 -15.64 -12.55
CA GLU A 35 -17.07 -15.47 -13.53
C GLU A 35 -16.08 -14.41 -13.03
N VAL A 36 -14.83 -14.47 -13.50
CA VAL A 36 -13.79 -13.52 -13.10
C VAL A 36 -14.19 -12.07 -13.39
N LYS A 37 -14.91 -11.85 -14.49
CA LYS A 37 -15.41 -10.53 -14.91
C LYS A 37 -16.44 -9.92 -13.94
N ASP A 38 -17.04 -10.74 -13.08
CA ASP A 38 -18.02 -10.29 -12.09
C ASP A 38 -17.35 -9.64 -10.88
N ILE A 39 -16.03 -9.44 -10.90
CA ILE A 39 -15.26 -8.95 -9.76
C ILE A 39 -14.74 -7.54 -10.06
N SER A 40 -15.16 -6.58 -9.26
CA SER A 40 -14.61 -5.22 -9.27
C SER A 40 -14.27 -4.78 -7.86
N GLY A 41 -13.22 -3.98 -7.72
CA GLY A 41 -12.77 -3.58 -6.39
C GLY A 41 -11.50 -2.78 -6.36
N PHE A 42 -11.51 -1.72 -5.55
CA PHE A 42 -10.31 -1.06 -5.08
C PHE A 42 -10.02 -1.50 -3.64
N THR A 43 -8.88 -2.14 -3.41
CA THR A 43 -8.49 -2.57 -2.06
C THR A 43 -6.99 -2.80 -1.95
N HIS A 44 -6.53 -3.10 -0.73
CA HIS A 44 -5.13 -3.30 -0.41
C HIS A 44 -4.93 -4.61 0.34
N GLY A 45 -3.75 -5.21 0.18
CA GLY A 45 -3.26 -6.31 0.98
C GLY A 45 -1.89 -5.98 1.56
N ILE A 46 -1.64 -6.42 2.79
CA ILE A 46 -0.33 -6.34 3.42
C ILE A 46 0.28 -7.73 3.44
N GLY A 47 1.53 -7.83 3.06
CA GLY A 47 2.33 -9.05 3.17
C GLY A 47 3.71 -8.77 3.69
N TRP A 48 4.42 -9.82 4.08
CA TRP A 48 5.77 -9.75 4.63
C TRP A 48 6.61 -10.90 4.12
N CYS A 49 7.92 -10.71 4.00
CA CYS A 49 8.85 -11.81 3.72
C CYS A 49 9.17 -12.56 5.01
N ALA A 50 9.52 -13.84 4.98
CA ALA A 50 10.08 -14.52 6.15
C ALA A 50 11.51 -14.00 6.46
N PRO A 51 11.90 -13.76 7.72
CA PRO A 51 11.15 -13.89 8.98
C PRO A 51 10.51 -12.56 9.44
N GLN A 52 9.60 -11.99 8.65
CA GLN A 52 8.95 -10.69 8.83
C GLN A 52 9.89 -9.47 8.81
N GLN A 53 11.02 -9.54 8.09
CA GLN A 53 12.00 -8.45 8.04
C GLN A 53 11.63 -7.30 7.12
N GLY A 54 10.71 -7.53 6.19
CA GLY A 54 10.20 -6.50 5.31
C GLY A 54 8.73 -6.74 4.99
N ALA A 55 8.06 -5.67 4.60
CA ALA A 55 6.63 -5.65 4.34
C ALA A 55 6.32 -4.98 3.00
N CYS A 56 5.22 -5.41 2.38
CA CYS A 56 4.67 -4.85 1.16
C CYS A 56 3.20 -4.50 1.42
N LYS A 57 2.81 -3.27 1.07
CA LYS A 57 1.41 -2.90 0.83
C LYS A 57 1.17 -2.92 -0.67
N LEU A 58 0.38 -3.89 -1.12
CA LEU A 58 -0.09 -3.97 -2.50
C LEU A 58 -1.49 -3.36 -2.55
N THR A 59 -1.73 -2.51 -3.54
CA THR A 59 -3.02 -1.87 -3.80
C THR A 59 -3.41 -2.19 -5.23
N LEU A 60 -4.62 -2.73 -5.44
CA LEU A 60 -5.13 -2.98 -6.78
C LEU A 60 -6.45 -2.26 -7.01
N ASN A 61 -6.61 -1.71 -8.20
CA ASN A 61 -7.88 -1.25 -8.73
C ASN A 61 -8.33 -2.24 -9.82
N VAL A 62 -9.36 -3.03 -9.53
CA VAL A 62 -9.88 -4.07 -10.42
C VAL A 62 -11.21 -3.62 -10.99
N LYS A 63 -11.34 -3.72 -12.31
CA LYS A 63 -12.58 -3.43 -13.05
C LYS A 63 -12.89 -4.59 -13.96
N GLU A 64 -14.10 -5.13 -13.83
CA GLU A 64 -14.58 -6.26 -14.64
C GLU A 64 -13.59 -7.43 -14.68
N GLY A 65 -13.03 -7.76 -13.52
CA GLY A 65 -12.08 -8.85 -13.32
C GLY A 65 -10.64 -8.55 -13.72
N ILE A 66 -10.36 -7.38 -14.31
CA ILE A 66 -9.04 -6.98 -14.80
C ILE A 66 -8.42 -5.93 -13.88
N ILE A 67 -7.16 -6.16 -13.51
CA ILE A 67 -6.34 -5.21 -12.76
C ILE A 67 -6.03 -4.02 -13.69
N GLN A 68 -6.65 -2.89 -13.42
CA GLN A 68 -6.39 -1.63 -14.12
C GLN A 68 -5.16 -0.92 -13.54
N GLU A 69 -4.96 -1.05 -12.22
CA GLU A 69 -3.89 -0.36 -11.51
C GLU A 69 -3.28 -1.24 -10.43
N ALA A 70 -1.97 -1.09 -10.24
CA ALA A 70 -1.24 -1.69 -9.15
C ALA A 70 -0.28 -0.67 -8.53
N LEU A 71 -0.47 -0.34 -7.25
CA LEU A 71 0.50 0.41 -6.45
C LEU A 71 1.16 -0.55 -5.47
N ILE A 72 2.49 -0.59 -5.50
CA ILE A 72 3.31 -1.45 -4.65
C ILE A 72 4.19 -0.56 -3.76
N GLU A 73 3.96 -0.61 -2.45
CA GLU A 73 4.74 0.13 -1.47
C GLU A 73 5.51 -0.86 -0.59
N THR A 74 6.83 -0.72 -0.48
CA THR A 74 7.68 -1.71 0.21
C THR A 74 8.58 -1.08 1.27
N ILE A 75 8.74 -1.77 2.39
CA ILE A 75 9.74 -1.50 3.44
C ILE A 75 10.58 -2.76 3.57
N GLY A 76 11.84 -2.73 3.15
CA GLY A 76 12.69 -3.91 3.17
C GLY A 76 14.01 -3.75 2.42
N CYS A 77 14.60 -4.87 2.01
CA CYS A 77 15.87 -4.90 1.30
C CYS A 77 15.77 -4.31 -0.12
N SER A 78 16.91 -3.95 -0.72
CA SER A 78 16.96 -3.45 -2.11
C SER A 78 16.34 -4.43 -3.11
N GLY A 79 16.55 -5.74 -2.92
CA GLY A 79 15.92 -6.78 -3.74
C GLY A 79 14.40 -6.67 -3.76
N MET A 80 13.77 -6.37 -2.61
CA MET A 80 12.32 -6.15 -2.52
C MET A 80 11.88 -4.95 -3.37
N THR A 81 12.64 -3.85 -3.35
CA THR A 81 12.31 -2.66 -4.17
C THR A 81 12.41 -2.93 -5.67
N HIS A 82 13.35 -3.78 -6.11
CA HIS A 82 13.43 -4.22 -7.50
C HIS A 82 12.27 -5.15 -7.88
N SER A 83 11.87 -6.06 -6.99
CA SER A 83 10.69 -6.90 -7.19
C SER A 83 9.40 -6.08 -7.26
N ALA A 84 9.29 -5.00 -6.49
CA ALA A 84 8.16 -4.08 -6.55
C ALA A 84 8.04 -3.39 -7.92
N ALA A 85 9.16 -2.94 -8.49
CA ALA A 85 9.19 -2.40 -9.84
C ALA A 85 8.68 -3.44 -10.86
N MET A 86 9.21 -4.67 -10.80
CA MET A 86 8.76 -5.75 -11.68
C MET A 86 7.26 -6.07 -11.51
N ALA A 87 6.76 -6.14 -10.28
CA ALA A 87 5.35 -6.38 -10.00
C ALA A 87 4.44 -5.28 -10.58
N SER A 88 4.89 -4.02 -10.56
CA SER A 88 4.16 -2.89 -11.15
C SER A 88 4.02 -2.99 -12.68
N GLU A 89 4.96 -3.67 -13.35
CA GLU A 89 4.89 -3.95 -14.79
C GLU A 89 4.02 -5.17 -15.10
N ILE A 90 4.08 -6.19 -14.24
CA ILE A 90 3.46 -7.51 -14.48
C ILE A 90 1.96 -7.52 -14.18
N LEU A 91 1.52 -6.83 -13.13
CA LEU A 91 0.17 -6.97 -12.59
C LEU A 91 -0.93 -6.31 -13.45
N PRO A 92 -0.75 -5.07 -13.97
CA PRO A 92 -1.77 -4.45 -14.81
C PRO A 92 -2.11 -5.30 -16.04
N GLY A 93 -3.40 -5.35 -16.39
CA GLY A 93 -3.92 -6.14 -17.51
C GLY A 93 -4.16 -7.62 -17.20
N LYS A 94 -3.70 -8.13 -16.06
CA LYS A 94 -4.03 -9.48 -15.59
C LYS A 94 -5.39 -9.51 -14.90
N THR A 95 -6.00 -10.68 -14.89
CA THR A 95 -7.04 -11.00 -13.93
C THR A 95 -6.49 -11.20 -12.53
N ILE A 96 -7.34 -11.11 -11.50
CA ILE A 96 -6.92 -11.41 -10.12
C ILE A 96 -6.44 -12.86 -9.94
N LEU A 97 -6.95 -13.82 -10.74
CA LEU A 97 -6.51 -15.22 -10.70
C LEU A 97 -5.16 -15.40 -11.39
N GLU A 98 -4.91 -14.73 -12.51
CA GLU A 98 -3.59 -14.73 -13.14
C GLU A 98 -2.56 -14.08 -12.22
N ALA A 99 -2.89 -12.96 -11.58
CA ALA A 99 -2.02 -12.31 -10.60
C ALA A 99 -1.69 -13.23 -9.42
N LEU A 100 -2.67 -13.94 -8.86
CA LEU A 100 -2.46 -14.91 -7.77
C LEU A 100 -1.52 -16.07 -8.18
N ASN A 101 -1.51 -16.44 -9.46
CA ASN A 101 -0.67 -17.51 -10.00
C ASN A 101 0.61 -17.00 -10.67
N THR A 102 0.93 -15.70 -10.53
CA THR A 102 2.16 -15.12 -11.05
C THR A 102 3.21 -15.04 -9.96
N ASP A 103 4.44 -15.46 -10.25
CA ASP A 103 5.56 -15.26 -9.33
C ASP A 103 6.01 -13.80 -9.34
N LEU A 104 5.82 -13.10 -8.22
CA LEU A 104 6.22 -11.71 -8.04
C LEU A 104 7.62 -11.56 -7.42
N VAL A 105 8.41 -12.65 -7.37
CA VAL A 105 9.80 -12.76 -6.89
C VAL A 105 9.96 -12.54 -5.38
N CYS A 106 9.34 -11.50 -4.83
CA CYS A 106 9.38 -11.19 -3.41
C CYS A 106 8.21 -11.85 -2.68
N ASP A 107 8.52 -12.63 -1.64
CA ASP A 107 7.52 -13.28 -0.80
C ASP A 107 6.58 -12.28 -0.09
N ALA A 108 7.05 -11.07 0.23
CA ALA A 108 6.18 -10.03 0.79
C ALA A 108 5.08 -9.61 -0.19
N ILE A 109 5.41 -9.47 -1.49
CA ILE A 109 4.46 -9.09 -2.53
C ILE A 109 3.51 -10.26 -2.83
N ASN A 110 4.05 -11.48 -2.93
CA ASN A 110 3.23 -12.69 -3.11
C ASN A 110 2.25 -12.88 -1.93
N THR A 111 2.68 -12.64 -0.69
CA THR A 111 1.81 -12.67 0.49
C THR A 111 0.76 -11.57 0.43
N ALA A 112 1.16 -10.34 0.09
CA ALA A 112 0.22 -9.22 -0.06
C ALA A 112 -0.85 -9.52 -1.12
N MET A 113 -0.47 -10.13 -2.25
CA MET A 113 -1.39 -10.56 -3.30
C MET A 113 -2.39 -11.61 -2.82
N ARG A 114 -1.94 -12.60 -2.02
CA ARG A 114 -2.84 -13.61 -1.42
C ARG A 114 -3.86 -12.98 -0.47
N GLU A 115 -3.41 -12.10 0.42
CA GLU A 115 -4.31 -11.42 1.37
C GLU A 115 -5.28 -10.48 0.64
N LEU A 116 -4.78 -9.72 -0.33
CA LEU A 116 -5.60 -8.86 -1.19
C LEU A 116 -6.65 -9.67 -1.95
N PHE A 117 -6.27 -10.81 -2.52
CA PHE A 117 -7.18 -11.69 -3.23
C PHE A 117 -8.34 -12.13 -2.33
N LEU A 118 -8.07 -12.52 -1.08
CA LEU A 118 -9.11 -12.84 -0.10
C LEU A 118 -10.05 -11.65 0.12
N GLN A 119 -9.52 -10.43 0.27
CA GLN A 119 -10.37 -9.25 0.43
C GLN A 119 -11.33 -9.06 -0.76
N ILE A 120 -10.81 -9.15 -1.99
CA ILE A 120 -11.60 -8.95 -3.20
C ILE A 120 -12.71 -10.01 -3.32
N VAL A 121 -12.37 -11.30 -3.21
CA VAL A 121 -13.37 -12.37 -3.43
C VAL A 121 -14.43 -12.46 -2.32
N TYR A 122 -14.18 -11.84 -1.15
CA TYR A 122 -15.16 -11.68 -0.08
C TYR A 122 -15.91 -10.32 -0.13
N GLY A 123 -15.67 -9.48 -1.14
CA GLY A 123 -16.28 -8.14 -1.27
C GLY A 123 -15.83 -7.15 -0.20
N ARG A 124 -14.65 -7.36 0.39
CA ARG A 124 -14.04 -6.43 1.35
C ARG A 124 -13.17 -5.42 0.63
N THR A 125 -13.82 -4.54 -0.12
CA THR A 125 -13.16 -3.50 -0.91
C THR A 125 -13.51 -2.12 -0.38
N GLN A 126 -12.59 -1.17 -0.46
CA GLN A 126 -12.87 0.21 -0.07
C GLN A 126 -13.93 0.84 -0.97
N SER A 127 -13.98 0.39 -2.23
CA SER A 127 -14.96 0.80 -3.22
C SER A 127 -16.33 0.11 -3.07
N ALA A 128 -16.54 -0.77 -2.09
CA ALA A 128 -17.80 -1.50 -1.93
C ALA A 128 -19.02 -0.58 -1.75
N PHE A 129 -18.80 0.63 -1.21
CA PHE A 129 -19.83 1.63 -0.97
C PHE A 129 -19.82 2.79 -1.99
N SER A 130 -19.00 2.70 -3.04
CA SER A 130 -18.89 3.72 -4.08
C SER A 130 -19.59 3.27 -5.34
N GLU A 131 -20.56 4.03 -5.84
CA GLU A 131 -21.20 3.74 -7.14
C GLU A 131 -20.14 3.79 -8.25
N ASP A 132 -20.09 2.75 -9.09
CA ASP A 132 -19.07 2.50 -10.12
C ASP A 132 -17.61 2.43 -9.61
N GLY A 133 -17.45 2.26 -8.29
CA GLY A 133 -16.20 2.08 -7.60
C GLY A 133 -15.33 3.35 -7.51
N LEU A 134 -14.02 3.17 -7.34
CA LEU A 134 -13.07 4.29 -7.39
C LEU A 134 -12.48 4.45 -8.80
N PRO A 135 -12.16 5.68 -9.22
CA PRO A 135 -11.60 5.93 -10.55
C PRO A 135 -10.19 5.35 -10.69
N ILE A 136 -9.80 5.07 -11.93
CA ILE A 136 -8.39 4.84 -12.28
C ILE A 136 -7.64 6.13 -11.95
N GLY A 137 -6.66 6.04 -11.07
CA GLY A 137 -5.86 7.11 -10.50
C GLY A 137 -5.94 7.14 -8.97
N ALA A 138 -6.99 6.56 -8.38
CA ALA A 138 -7.21 6.58 -6.93
C ALA A 138 -6.04 5.96 -6.15
N GLY A 139 -5.41 4.90 -6.69
CA GLY A 139 -4.23 4.29 -6.07
C GLY A 139 -3.05 5.24 -5.98
N LEU A 140 -2.87 6.11 -6.97
CA LEU A 140 -1.81 7.12 -6.97
C LEU A 140 -2.15 8.29 -6.03
N GLU A 141 -3.42 8.69 -5.96
CA GLU A 141 -3.92 9.75 -5.07
C GLU A 141 -3.79 9.38 -3.59
N ASP A 142 -3.85 8.09 -3.24
CA ASP A 142 -3.63 7.56 -1.89
C ASP A 142 -2.24 7.90 -1.33
N LEU A 143 -1.25 8.15 -2.19
CA LEU A 143 0.07 8.63 -1.77
C LEU A 143 0.05 10.09 -1.29
N GLY A 144 -1.07 10.79 -1.45
CA GLY A 144 -1.25 12.16 -1.01
C GLY A 144 -0.38 13.16 -1.77
N LYS A 145 -0.04 14.27 -1.09
CA LYS A 145 0.71 15.37 -1.71
C LYS A 145 2.16 14.97 -1.98
N GLY A 146 2.56 15.03 -3.25
CA GLY A 146 3.92 14.69 -3.69
C GLY A 146 4.06 13.26 -4.19
N LEU A 147 2.96 12.49 -4.28
CA LEU A 147 2.91 11.15 -4.87
C LEU A 147 4.02 10.23 -4.34
N ARG A 148 4.22 10.25 -3.02
CA ARG A 148 5.25 9.49 -2.31
C ARG A 148 4.61 8.75 -1.14
N SER A 149 5.02 7.51 -0.93
CA SER A 149 4.61 6.74 0.24
C SER A 149 4.85 7.49 1.54
N GLN A 150 3.87 7.41 2.43
CA GLN A 150 3.97 7.94 3.78
C GLN A 150 4.75 6.93 4.63
N VAL A 151 5.99 7.27 5.00
CA VAL A 151 6.88 6.39 5.77
C VAL A 151 7.29 7.09 7.06
N GLY A 152 7.25 6.37 8.17
CA GLY A 152 7.81 6.80 9.45
C GLY A 152 9.03 5.97 9.82
N THR A 153 10.12 6.62 10.22
CA THR A 153 11.32 5.95 10.73
C THR A 153 11.74 6.59 12.04
N MET A 154 11.65 5.80 13.11
CA MET A 154 12.03 6.20 14.46
C MET A 154 13.09 5.24 14.97
N TYR A 155 14.07 5.78 15.69
CA TYR A 155 15.05 4.98 16.44
C TYR A 155 15.01 5.39 17.90
N GLY A 156 15.38 4.49 18.80
CA GLY A 156 15.37 4.79 20.22
C GLY A 156 16.28 3.86 20.98
N THR A 157 16.98 4.41 21.97
CA THR A 157 17.80 3.62 22.89
C THR A 157 17.48 4.02 24.32
N LEU A 158 17.72 3.11 25.26
CA LEU A 158 17.52 3.41 26.67
C LEU A 158 18.46 4.52 27.15
N GLU A 159 19.71 4.53 26.69
CA GLU A 159 20.73 5.47 27.15
C GLU A 159 20.59 6.85 26.50
N LYS A 160 20.23 6.93 25.21
CA LYS A 160 20.22 8.18 24.44
C LYS A 160 18.82 8.67 24.07
N GLY A 161 17.77 7.93 24.42
CA GLY A 161 16.39 8.30 24.14
C GLY A 161 15.98 8.13 22.66
N PRO A 162 14.84 8.72 22.26
CA PRO A 162 14.26 8.60 20.92
C PRO A 162 14.91 9.53 19.88
N ARG A 163 14.79 9.14 18.61
CA ARG A 163 15.25 9.87 17.42
C ARG A 163 14.21 9.73 16.31
N TYR A 164 13.69 10.87 15.86
CA TYR A 164 12.81 10.95 14.70
C TYR A 164 13.68 11.15 13.46
N LEU A 165 13.62 10.21 12.51
CA LEU A 165 14.48 10.22 11.33
C LEU A 165 13.70 10.58 10.07
N GLU A 166 12.51 10.00 9.90
CA GLU A 166 11.58 10.29 8.81
C GLU A 166 10.17 10.35 9.37
N MET A 167 9.42 11.37 8.97
CA MET A 167 8.00 11.52 9.24
C MET A 167 7.23 11.53 7.91
N ALA A 168 5.91 11.42 7.97
CA ALA A 168 5.07 11.56 6.77
C ALA A 168 5.31 12.90 6.06
N GLU A 169 5.64 13.97 6.80
CA GLU A 169 5.97 15.27 6.21
C GLU A 169 7.34 15.29 5.49
N GLY A 170 8.28 14.44 5.89
CA GLY A 170 9.57 14.24 5.23
C GLY A 170 10.75 13.90 6.15
N TYR A 171 11.95 14.13 5.62
CA TYR A 171 13.22 13.88 6.29
C TYR A 171 13.39 14.82 7.48
N VAL A 172 13.51 14.28 8.69
CA VAL A 172 13.70 15.10 9.90
C VAL A 172 15.13 15.62 9.92
N THR A 173 15.27 16.95 9.94
CA THR A 173 16.55 17.66 9.96
C THR A 173 16.97 18.11 11.35
N GLY A 174 16.03 18.19 12.30
CA GLY A 174 16.34 18.60 13.67
C GLY A 174 15.24 18.21 14.64
N ILE A 175 15.61 17.85 15.87
CA ILE A 175 14.68 17.63 16.98
C ILE A 175 14.81 18.78 17.97
N ALA A 176 13.69 19.40 18.32
CA ALA A 176 13.62 20.47 19.31
C ALA A 176 13.48 19.89 20.72
N LEU A 177 14.38 20.32 21.61
CA LEU A 177 14.41 19.93 23.00
C LEU A 177 14.11 21.14 23.91
N ASP A 178 13.41 20.88 25.01
CA ASP A 178 13.25 21.84 26.10
C ASP A 178 14.39 21.76 27.13
N GLU A 179 14.25 22.53 28.21
CA GLU A 179 15.21 22.63 29.31
C GLU A 179 15.43 21.32 30.09
N ASN A 180 14.58 20.32 29.92
CA ASN A 180 14.70 18.99 30.52
C ASN A 180 15.18 17.93 29.50
N ASP A 181 15.67 18.34 28.33
CA ASP A 181 16.02 17.48 27.20
C ASP A 181 14.82 16.65 26.66
N GLU A 182 13.58 17.12 26.87
CA GLU A 182 12.39 16.46 26.34
C GLU A 182 12.08 16.93 24.91
N ILE A 183 11.67 16.00 24.04
CA ILE A 183 11.29 16.35 22.66
C ILE A 183 9.97 17.14 22.67
N ILE A 184 10.02 18.38 22.20
CA ILE A 184 8.85 19.27 22.11
C ILE A 184 8.43 19.59 20.67
N GLY A 185 9.23 19.20 19.68
CA GLY A 185 8.95 19.41 18.26
C GLY A 185 10.06 18.88 17.35
N TYR A 186 9.91 19.09 16.05
CA TYR A 186 10.91 18.72 15.05
C TYR A 186 10.85 19.61 13.81
N GLN A 187 11.98 19.71 13.13
CA GLN A 187 12.13 20.34 11.82
C GLN A 187 12.30 19.25 10.75
N PHE A 188 11.76 19.48 9.57
CA PHE A 188 11.80 18.52 8.48
C PHE A 188 11.98 19.21 7.12
N VAL A 189 12.37 18.42 6.13
CA VAL A 189 12.38 18.80 4.71
C VAL A 189 11.50 17.83 3.94
N SER A 190 10.51 18.38 3.25
CA SER A 190 9.64 17.60 2.37
C SER A 190 10.36 17.32 1.05
N LEU A 191 10.95 16.12 0.92
CA LEU A 191 11.77 15.74 -0.23
C LEU A 191 11.00 15.82 -1.57
N GLY A 192 9.72 15.41 -1.59
CA GLY A 192 8.88 15.52 -2.78
C GLY A 192 8.73 16.97 -3.24
N LYS A 193 8.38 17.88 -2.33
CA LYS A 193 8.26 19.32 -2.63
C LYS A 193 9.60 19.93 -3.05
N MET A 194 10.70 19.57 -2.37
CA MET A 194 12.04 20.02 -2.73
C MET A 194 12.38 19.65 -4.17
N MET A 195 12.15 18.39 -4.58
CA MET A 195 12.40 17.95 -5.94
C MET A 195 11.48 18.64 -6.96
N ASP A 196 10.24 18.94 -6.61
CA ASP A 196 9.32 19.68 -7.48
C ASP A 196 9.75 21.14 -7.68
N PHE A 197 10.30 21.79 -6.65
CA PHE A 197 10.89 23.13 -6.78
C PHE A 197 12.12 23.11 -7.69
N ILE A 198 13.00 22.11 -7.55
CA ILE A 198 14.18 21.94 -8.41
C ILE A 198 13.76 21.74 -9.87
N LYS A 199 12.77 20.87 -10.13
CA LYS A 199 12.23 20.64 -11.50
C LYS A 199 11.65 21.92 -12.12
N LYS A 200 11.16 22.85 -11.30
CA LYS A 200 10.63 24.16 -11.74
C LYS A 200 11.72 25.23 -11.92
N GLY A 201 12.99 24.90 -11.67
CA GLY A 201 14.14 25.77 -11.94
C GLY A 201 14.78 26.42 -10.73
N ASP A 202 14.32 26.13 -9.50
CA ASP A 202 15.03 26.58 -8.29
C ASP A 202 16.37 25.83 -8.15
N ASP A 203 17.42 26.52 -7.69
CA ASP A 203 18.64 25.84 -7.25
C ASP A 203 18.39 25.02 -5.97
N ALA A 204 19.30 24.08 -5.67
CA ALA A 204 19.14 23.15 -4.56
C ALA A 204 18.95 23.84 -3.20
N ASN A 205 19.64 24.96 -2.93
CA ASN A 205 19.53 25.66 -1.64
C ASN A 205 18.20 26.41 -1.53
N THR A 206 17.77 27.07 -2.61
CA THR A 206 16.46 27.73 -2.66
C THR A 206 15.33 26.73 -2.46
N ALA A 207 15.37 25.60 -3.17
CA ALA A 207 14.37 24.54 -3.05
C ALA A 207 14.34 23.92 -1.65
N LEU A 208 15.51 23.65 -1.07
CA LEU A 208 15.64 23.15 0.30
C LEU A 208 14.96 24.10 1.29
N ASN A 209 15.24 25.41 1.20
CA ASN A 209 14.65 26.40 2.10
C ASN A 209 13.13 26.51 1.94
N LYS A 210 12.61 26.43 0.72
CA LYS A 210 11.15 26.42 0.46
C LYS A 210 10.45 25.15 0.95
N ALA A 211 11.17 24.02 1.03
CA ALA A 211 10.62 22.73 1.41
C ALA A 211 10.76 22.41 2.91
N LYS A 212 11.41 23.28 3.68
CA LYS A 212 11.50 23.17 5.15
C LYS A 212 10.15 23.40 5.81
N GLY A 213 9.93 22.71 6.92
CA GLY A 213 8.82 22.94 7.82
C GLY A 213 9.19 22.55 9.24
N GLN A 214 8.30 22.86 10.17
CA GLN A 214 8.45 22.48 11.57
C GLN A 214 7.09 22.10 12.17
N TYR A 215 7.12 21.25 13.18
CA TYR A 215 5.92 20.81 13.91
C TYR A 215 6.21 20.77 15.42
N GLY A 216 5.22 21.13 16.22
CA GLY A 216 5.35 21.24 17.68
C GLY A 216 5.89 22.60 18.14
N ARG A 217 6.42 22.64 19.36
CA ARG A 217 6.92 23.86 20.02
C ARG A 217 8.38 24.15 19.67
N VAL A 218 8.71 24.13 18.39
CA VAL A 218 10.11 24.32 17.93
C VAL A 218 10.65 25.71 18.30
N ASP A 219 9.78 26.72 18.30
CA ASP A 219 10.15 28.08 18.67
C ASP A 219 10.46 28.24 20.18
N ASP A 220 10.01 27.30 21.02
CA ASP A 220 10.28 27.26 22.46
C ASP A 220 11.53 26.43 22.81
N ALA A 221 12.23 25.89 21.81
CA ALA A 221 13.35 24.97 22.02
C ALA A 221 14.58 25.68 22.59
N VAL A 222 15.17 25.11 23.64
CA VAL A 222 16.49 25.56 24.14
C VAL A 222 17.63 24.96 23.31
N LYS A 223 17.36 23.83 22.64
CA LYS A 223 18.33 23.13 21.78
C LYS A 223 17.63 22.47 20.60
N ILE A 224 18.25 22.52 19.42
CA ILE A 224 17.86 21.70 18.26
C ILE A 224 19.04 20.79 17.92
N ILE A 225 18.81 19.48 17.86
CA ILE A 225 19.85 18.48 17.59
C ILE A 225 19.62 17.78 16.25
N ASP A 226 20.70 17.40 15.56
CA ASP A 226 20.61 16.45 14.44
C ASP A 226 20.38 15.03 14.98
N PRO A 227 19.23 14.41 14.69
CA PRO A 227 18.88 13.10 15.26
C PRO A 227 19.78 11.93 14.80
N ARG A 228 20.67 12.16 13.83
CA ARG A 228 21.59 11.14 13.30
C ARG A 228 22.99 11.23 13.87
N HIS A 229 23.36 12.34 14.48
CA HIS A 229 24.72 12.59 14.96
C HIS A 229 24.78 12.90 16.45
N GLU A 230 23.72 13.50 17.00
CA GLU A 230 23.61 13.94 18.39
C GLU A 230 22.49 13.17 19.12
#